data_AF-A0A8S9TUY5-F1
#
_entry.id   AF-A0A8S9TUY5-F1
#
_cell.length_a   1.000
_cell.length_b   1.000
_cell.length_c   1.000
_cell.angle_alpha   90.00
_cell.angle_beta   90.00
_cell.angle_gamma   90.00
#
_symmetry.space_group_name_H-M   'P 1'
#
loop_
_entity.id
_entity.type
_entity.pdbx_description
1 polymer ?
#
loop_
_entity_poly.entity_id
_entity_poly.type
_entity_poly.pdbx_seq_one_letter_code
_entity_poly.pdbx_strand_id
1 'polypeptide(L)'
;MGHTEQRTGSVLPPGIPIIDDFRAIKVEIGVSQSWGITHGELDHKAISVWAAMPGVEYVLCVKLDVDFANAEYKLYDARVRRPLVQLAPLPIVTSRTVIQLDGRRVLGIPPGMALPVAFPATLSVDLYPPLLWAMR
;
A
#
# COMPACT_ATOMS: atom_id res chain seq x y z
N MET A 1 21.67 -41.61 2.30
CA MET A 1 20.71 -40.67 2.93
C MET A 1 20.96 -39.30 2.31
N GLY A 2 20.08 -38.87 1.41
CA GLY A 2 20.21 -37.58 0.73
C GLY A 2 19.61 -36.48 1.58
N HIS A 3 20.38 -35.44 1.88
CA HIS A 3 19.87 -34.22 2.48
C HIS A 3 18.98 -33.52 1.44
N THR A 4 17.67 -33.54 1.66
CA THR A 4 16.74 -32.69 0.91
C THR A 4 17.00 -31.25 1.37
N GLU A 5 17.71 -30.50 0.55
CA GLU A 5 17.88 -29.07 0.72
C GLU A 5 16.47 -28.43 0.68
N GLN A 6 15.96 -28.04 1.86
CA GLN A 6 14.75 -27.24 1.96
C GLN A 6 15.05 -25.89 1.30
N ARG A 7 14.64 -25.74 0.04
CA ARG A 7 14.56 -24.44 -0.63
C ARG A 7 13.73 -23.51 0.25
N THR A 8 14.42 -22.69 1.03
CA THR A 8 13.82 -21.70 1.93
C THR A 8 13.48 -20.47 1.09
N GLY A 9 12.60 -20.65 0.11
CA GLY A 9 12.10 -19.59 -0.74
C GLY A 9 10.72 -19.18 -0.25
N SER A 10 10.47 -17.86 -0.12
CA SER A 10 9.10 -17.38 0.07
C SER A 10 8.25 -17.80 -1.13
N VAL A 11 7.05 -18.33 -0.87
CA VAL A 11 6.10 -18.67 -1.92
C VAL A 11 5.45 -17.38 -2.40
N LEU A 12 5.46 -17.13 -3.72
CA LEU A 12 4.77 -15.97 -4.30
C LEU A 12 3.25 -16.11 -4.11
N PRO A 13 2.52 -15.01 -3.85
CA PRO A 13 1.07 -15.04 -3.81
C PRO A 13 0.47 -15.57 -5.14
N PRO A 14 -0.72 -16.19 -5.10
CA PRO A 14 -1.41 -16.65 -6.31
C PRO A 14 -1.58 -15.51 -7.34
N GLY A 15 -1.27 -15.81 -8.61
CA GLY A 15 -1.39 -14.85 -9.71
C GLY A 15 -0.18 -13.94 -9.91
N ILE A 16 0.90 -14.14 -9.16
CA ILE A 16 2.15 -13.37 -9.31
C ILE A 16 3.25 -14.32 -9.81
N PRO A 17 3.64 -14.21 -11.10
CA PRO A 17 4.54 -15.17 -11.73
C PRO A 17 6.01 -14.95 -11.34
N ILE A 18 6.40 -13.72 -11.00
CA ILE A 18 7.77 -13.33 -10.63
C ILE A 18 7.77 -12.39 -9.43
N ILE A 19 8.84 -12.45 -8.61
CA ILE A 19 8.97 -11.60 -7.41
C ILE A 19 8.98 -10.10 -7.77
N ASP A 20 9.48 -9.75 -8.95
CA ASP A 20 9.52 -8.36 -9.42
C ASP A 20 8.13 -7.78 -9.68
N ASP A 21 7.10 -8.62 -9.83
CA ASP A 21 5.70 -8.21 -9.98
C ASP A 21 4.98 -8.13 -8.61
N PHE A 22 5.60 -8.62 -7.54
CA PHE A 22 5.03 -8.52 -6.21
C PHE A 22 5.01 -7.06 -5.74
N ARG A 23 3.81 -6.57 -5.43
CA ARG A 23 3.59 -5.22 -4.91
C ARG A 23 2.59 -5.28 -3.74
N ALA A 24 3.07 -5.53 -2.52
CA ALA A 24 2.19 -5.53 -1.36
C ALA A 24 1.51 -4.19 -1.13
N ILE A 25 2.22 -3.09 -1.41
CA ILE A 25 1.69 -1.73 -1.28
C ILE A 25 1.80 -1.04 -2.63
N LYS A 26 0.71 -0.43 -3.09
CA LYS A 26 0.72 0.49 -4.22
C LYS A 26 0.51 1.92 -3.73
N VAL A 27 1.39 2.83 -4.13
CA VAL A 27 1.25 4.26 -3.86
C VAL A 27 0.87 4.98 -5.16
N GLU A 28 -0.20 5.77 -5.11
CA GLU A 28 -0.64 6.64 -6.19
C GLU A 28 -0.57 8.09 -5.70
N ILE A 29 0.15 8.95 -6.41
CA ILE A 29 0.27 10.37 -6.08
C ILE A 29 -0.35 11.18 -7.21
N GLY A 30 -1.35 11.99 -6.86
CA GLY A 30 -2.03 12.89 -7.79
C GLY A 30 -1.82 14.33 -7.41
N VAL A 31 -1.04 15.07 -8.22
CA VAL A 31 -1.00 16.54 -8.16
C VAL A 31 -2.16 17.06 -8.99
N SER A 32 -3.02 17.90 -8.40
CA SER A 32 -4.22 18.46 -9.05
C SER A 32 -5.26 17.43 -9.50
N GLN A 33 -5.09 16.15 -9.17
CA GLN A 33 -6.08 15.11 -9.46
C GLN A 33 -7.23 15.17 -8.46
N SER A 34 -8.43 14.89 -8.94
CA SER A 34 -9.62 14.80 -8.09
C SER A 34 -9.70 13.46 -7.35
N TRP A 35 -10.35 13.50 -6.18
CA TRP A 35 -10.97 12.32 -5.60
C TRP A 35 -12.21 11.97 -6.43
N GLY A 36 -12.53 10.68 -6.54
CA GLY A 36 -13.70 10.24 -7.31
C GLY A 36 -13.48 8.95 -8.08
N ILE A 37 -14.59 8.43 -8.61
CA ILE A 37 -14.68 7.13 -9.30
C ILE A 37 -14.65 7.27 -10.83
N THR A 38 -14.45 8.48 -11.35
CA THR A 38 -14.29 8.71 -12.78
C THR A 38 -12.94 8.18 -13.24
N HIS A 39 -12.86 7.71 -14.47
CA HIS A 39 -11.61 7.22 -15.03
C HIS A 39 -10.48 8.25 -14.89
N GLY A 40 -9.37 7.83 -14.28
CA GLY A 40 -8.20 8.68 -14.03
C GLY A 40 -8.21 9.41 -12.68
N GLU A 41 -9.33 9.43 -11.95
CA GLU A 41 -9.38 9.93 -10.58
C GLU A 41 -8.78 8.94 -9.58
N LEU A 42 -8.38 9.45 -8.41
CA LEU A 42 -7.60 8.67 -7.44
C LEU A 42 -8.37 7.47 -6.89
N ASP A 43 -9.68 7.62 -6.58
CA ASP A 43 -10.46 6.48 -6.06
C ASP A 43 -10.71 5.43 -7.15
N HIS A 44 -10.96 5.85 -8.39
CA HIS A 44 -11.07 4.94 -9.53
C HIS A 44 -9.80 4.09 -9.70
N LYS A 45 -8.62 4.73 -9.72
CA LYS A 45 -7.36 3.99 -9.83
C LYS A 45 -7.18 3.04 -8.66
N ALA A 46 -7.41 3.49 -7.42
CA ALA A 46 -7.26 2.64 -6.25
C ALA A 46 -8.18 1.42 -6.27
N ILE A 47 -9.48 1.64 -6.49
CA ILE A 47 -10.52 0.61 -6.32
C ILE A 47 -10.57 -0.31 -7.55
N SER A 48 -10.57 0.26 -8.75
CA SER A 48 -10.83 -0.47 -9.99
C SER A 48 -9.57 -1.02 -10.63
N VAL A 49 -8.41 -0.39 -10.41
CA VAL A 49 -7.14 -0.79 -11.04
C VAL A 49 -6.23 -1.48 -10.02
N TRP A 50 -5.76 -0.74 -9.01
CA TRP A 50 -4.70 -1.22 -8.12
C TRP A 50 -5.16 -2.32 -7.18
N ALA A 51 -6.30 -2.17 -6.51
CA ALA A 51 -6.83 -3.21 -5.63
C ALA A 51 -7.29 -4.47 -6.39
N ALA A 52 -7.27 -4.48 -7.73
CA ALA A 52 -7.59 -5.66 -8.53
C ALA A 52 -6.33 -6.46 -8.88
N MET A 53 -5.16 -5.86 -8.71
CA MET A 53 -3.89 -6.51 -9.03
C MET A 53 -3.56 -7.58 -7.98
N PRO A 54 -3.20 -8.80 -8.42
CA PRO A 54 -2.73 -9.84 -7.52
C PRO A 54 -1.55 -9.36 -6.66
N GLY A 55 -1.61 -9.66 -5.35
CA GLY A 55 -0.56 -9.31 -4.40
C GLY A 55 -0.64 -7.91 -3.80
N VAL A 56 -1.47 -7.03 -4.32
CA VAL A 56 -1.72 -5.73 -3.68
C VAL A 56 -2.55 -5.97 -2.42
N GLU A 57 -1.95 -5.62 -1.28
CA GLU A 57 -2.56 -5.69 0.05
C GLU A 57 -3.12 -4.33 0.46
N TYR A 58 -2.42 -3.26 0.09
CA TYR A 58 -2.78 -1.89 0.42
C TYR A 58 -2.62 -0.98 -0.80
N VAL A 59 -3.53 -0.02 -0.93
CA VAL A 59 -3.37 1.11 -1.87
C VAL A 59 -3.41 2.41 -1.10
N LEU A 60 -2.30 3.15 -1.12
CA LEU A 60 -2.21 4.49 -0.56
C LEU A 60 -2.35 5.51 -1.70
N CYS A 61 -3.43 6.27 -1.69
CA CYS A 61 -3.58 7.43 -2.55
C CYS A 61 -3.21 8.68 -1.77
N VAL A 62 -2.37 9.53 -2.36
CA VAL A 62 -2.03 10.86 -1.85
C VAL A 62 -2.44 11.88 -2.90
N LYS A 63 -3.25 12.85 -2.49
CA LYS A 63 -3.60 14.01 -3.28
C LYS A 63 -2.79 15.20 -2.78
N LEU A 64 -2.21 15.92 -3.73
CA LEU A 64 -1.49 17.18 -3.50
C LEU A 64 -2.21 18.28 -4.27
N ASP A 65 -2.33 19.47 -3.66
CA ASP A 65 -2.69 20.67 -4.41
C ASP A 65 -1.53 21.15 -5.29
N VAL A 66 -1.83 22.15 -6.13
CA VAL A 66 -0.90 22.67 -7.16
C VAL A 66 0.37 23.26 -6.54
N ASP A 67 0.23 23.89 -5.38
CA ASP A 67 1.29 24.57 -4.63
C ASP A 67 1.91 23.70 -3.53
N PHE A 68 1.48 22.43 -3.42
CA PHE A 68 1.91 21.48 -2.39
C PHE A 68 1.68 21.96 -0.96
N ALA A 69 0.84 22.99 -0.77
CA ALA A 69 0.52 23.56 0.53
C ALA A 69 -0.35 22.61 1.36
N ASN A 70 -1.19 21.81 0.69
CA ASN A 70 -2.09 20.87 1.33
C ASN A 70 -1.95 19.48 0.70
N ALA A 71 -1.99 18.48 1.55
CA ALA A 71 -1.95 17.10 1.16
C ALA A 71 -3.01 16.30 1.91
N GLU A 72 -3.66 15.39 1.20
CA GLU A 72 -4.67 14.48 1.75
C GLU A 72 -4.33 13.06 1.33
N TYR A 73 -4.76 12.07 2.10
CA TYR A 73 -4.60 10.67 1.75
C TYR A 73 -5.83 9.83 2.01
N LYS A 74 -5.87 8.70 1.31
CA LYS A 74 -6.77 7.57 1.58
C LYS A 74 -5.95 6.29 1.57
N LEU A 75 -6.13 5.44 2.57
CA LEU A 75 -5.53 4.12 2.63
C LEU A 75 -6.61 3.06 2.46
N TYR A 76 -6.56 2.37 1.32
CA TYR A 76 -7.46 1.26 1.01
C TYR A 76 -6.83 -0.06 1.43
N ASP A 77 -7.60 -0.89 2.12
CA ASP A 77 -7.26 -2.30 2.36
C ASP A 77 -7.85 -3.15 1.24
N ALA A 78 -7.00 -3.70 0.37
CA ALA A 78 -7.42 -4.45 -0.81
C ALA A 78 -8.05 -5.83 -0.50
N ARG A 79 -7.97 -6.31 0.75
CA ARG A 79 -8.61 -7.57 1.18
C ARG A 79 -10.10 -7.40 1.50
N VAL A 80 -10.58 -6.19 1.76
CA VAL A 80 -11.99 -5.97 2.05
C VAL A 80 -12.79 -6.38 0.82
N ARG A 81 -13.69 -7.36 1.00
CA ARG A 81 -14.49 -7.95 -0.09
C ARG A 81 -15.15 -6.84 -0.90
N ARG A 82 -14.86 -6.84 -2.20
CA ARG A 82 -15.35 -5.87 -3.17
C ARG A 82 -16.89 -5.72 -3.11
N PRO A 83 -17.40 -4.51 -3.37
CA PRO A 83 -16.65 -3.33 -3.82
C PRO A 83 -16.04 -2.56 -2.65
N LEU A 84 -14.76 -2.16 -2.79
CA LEU A 84 -14.20 -1.13 -1.92
C LEU A 84 -15.04 0.14 -2.09
N VAL A 85 -15.47 0.70 -0.97
CA VAL A 85 -16.21 1.97 -0.95
C VAL A 85 -15.23 3.15 -0.91
N GLN A 86 -15.64 4.29 -1.44
CA GLN A 86 -14.85 5.50 -1.32
C GLN A 86 -14.68 5.88 0.16
N LEU A 87 -13.45 6.14 0.55
CA LEU A 87 -13.13 6.62 1.89
C LEU A 87 -13.22 8.15 1.92
N ALA A 88 -13.46 8.73 3.10
CA ALA A 88 -13.24 10.15 3.29
C ALA A 88 -11.72 10.44 3.26
N PRO A 89 -11.26 11.50 2.57
CA PRO A 89 -9.86 11.88 2.60
C PRO A 89 -9.47 12.36 4.01
N LEU A 90 -8.24 12.04 4.42
CA LEU A 90 -7.65 12.49 5.68
C LEU A 90 -6.49 13.45 5.40
N PRO A 91 -6.33 14.52 6.18
CA PRO A 91 -5.27 15.48 5.96
C PRO A 91 -3.89 14.95 6.40
N ILE A 92 -2.84 15.33 5.66
CA ILE A 92 -1.43 15.13 6.03
C ILE A 92 -0.90 16.47 6.56
N VAL A 93 -0.93 16.67 7.88
CA VAL A 93 -0.71 18.01 8.48
C VAL A 93 0.46 18.09 9.47
N THR A 94 1.01 16.97 9.93
CA THR A 94 2.13 16.96 10.91
C THR A 94 2.91 15.64 10.86
N SER A 95 4.03 15.55 11.59
CA SER A 95 4.78 14.30 11.88
C SER A 95 4.00 13.25 12.70
N ARG A 96 2.67 13.34 12.72
CA ARG A 96 1.75 12.39 13.36
C ARG A 96 0.83 11.72 12.35
N THR A 97 0.93 12.04 11.05
CA THR A 97 0.18 11.32 10.02
C THR A 97 0.87 9.98 9.74
N VAL A 98 0.68 9.06 10.67
CA VAL A 98 1.26 7.72 10.63
C VAL A 98 0.19 6.72 10.17
N ILE A 99 0.48 6.01 9.09
CA ILE A 99 -0.31 4.84 8.69
C ILE A 99 0.27 3.58 9.32
N GLN A 100 -0.61 2.63 9.61
CA GLN A 100 -0.25 1.33 10.15
C GLN A 100 -0.56 0.24 9.14
N LEU A 101 0.44 -0.58 8.84
CA LEU A 101 0.35 -1.69 7.91
C LEU A 101 0.69 -2.99 8.64
N ASP A 102 0.02 -4.08 8.29
CA ASP A 102 0.36 -5.40 8.82
C ASP A 102 1.68 -5.87 8.19
N GLY A 103 2.69 -6.11 9.02
CA GLY A 103 4.02 -6.50 8.56
C GLY A 103 4.05 -7.85 7.86
N ARG A 104 3.20 -8.80 8.25
CA ARG A 104 3.10 -10.09 7.55
C ARG A 104 2.54 -9.89 6.16
N ARG A 105 1.50 -9.05 6.03
CA ARG A 105 0.88 -8.74 4.73
C ARG A 105 1.86 -8.05 3.79
N VAL A 106 2.61 -7.06 4.31
CA VAL A 106 3.63 -6.35 3.52
C VAL A 106 4.72 -7.30 2.99
N LEU A 107 5.09 -8.32 3.76
CA LEU A 107 6.08 -9.31 3.34
C LEU A 107 5.48 -10.51 2.57
N GLY A 108 4.16 -10.54 2.34
CA GLY A 108 3.49 -11.69 1.71
C GLY A 108 3.56 -12.97 2.55
N ILE A 109 3.77 -12.86 3.87
CA ILE A 109 3.91 -14.00 4.77
C ILE A 109 2.53 -14.59 5.09
N PRO A 110 2.32 -15.91 4.86
CA PRO A 110 1.05 -16.56 5.17
C PRO A 110 0.69 -16.51 6.67
N PRO A 111 -0.61 -16.57 7.02
CA PRO A 111 -1.04 -16.72 8.41
C PRO A 111 -0.39 -17.94 9.08
N GLY A 112 0.02 -17.79 10.34
CA GLY A 112 0.67 -18.87 11.11
C GLY A 112 2.18 -19.00 10.89
N MET A 113 2.74 -18.38 9.85
CA MET A 113 4.20 -18.32 9.66
C MET A 113 4.82 -17.24 10.56
N ALA A 114 6.04 -17.52 11.03
CA ALA A 114 6.81 -16.57 11.83
C ALA A 114 7.23 -15.36 10.97
N LEU A 115 7.22 -14.17 11.58
CA LEU A 115 7.87 -13.00 10.99
C LEU A 115 9.39 -13.15 11.07
N PRO A 116 10.15 -12.54 10.15
CA PRO A 116 11.59 -12.45 10.28
C PRO A 116 11.96 -11.79 11.61
N VAL A 117 13.07 -12.25 12.20
CA VAL A 117 13.60 -11.67 13.45
C VAL A 117 13.78 -10.16 13.27
N ALA A 118 13.34 -9.39 14.26
CA ALA A 118 13.36 -7.92 14.27
C ALA A 118 12.45 -7.22 13.24
N PHE A 119 11.68 -7.93 12.41
CA PHE A 119 10.66 -7.30 11.57
C PHE A 119 9.37 -7.06 12.38
N PRO A 120 8.80 -5.85 12.38
CA PRO A 120 7.65 -5.54 13.23
C PRO A 120 6.37 -6.19 12.71
N ALA A 121 5.49 -6.60 13.63
CA ALA A 121 4.15 -7.07 13.28
C ALA A 121 3.27 -5.95 12.71
N THR A 122 3.50 -4.71 13.15
CA THR A 122 2.86 -3.50 12.63
C THR A 122 3.92 -2.55 12.14
N LEU A 123 3.95 -2.31 10.83
CA LEU A 123 4.80 -1.31 10.21
C LEU A 123 4.12 0.05 10.31
N SER A 124 4.77 1.00 10.98
CA SER A 124 4.32 2.38 11.08
C SER A 124 5.07 3.24 10.07
N VAL A 125 4.35 3.99 9.23
CA VAL A 125 4.94 4.85 8.20
C VAL A 125 4.43 6.27 8.39
N ASP A 126 5.33 7.21 8.66
CA ASP A 126 5.02 8.63 8.71
C ASP A 126 4.98 9.20 7.28
N LEU A 127 3.83 9.75 6.89
CA LEU A 127 3.61 10.31 5.55
C LEU A 127 4.14 11.74 5.40
N TYR A 128 4.46 12.43 6.50
CA TYR A 128 4.83 13.84 6.45
C TYR A 128 6.27 14.11 5.97
N PRO A 129 7.32 13.35 6.37
CA PRO A 129 8.68 13.61 5.89
C PRO A 129 8.86 13.49 4.37
N PRO A 130 8.30 12.49 3.67
CA PRO A 130 8.36 12.44 2.20
C PRO A 130 7.68 13.65 1.54
N LEU A 131 6.58 14.15 2.11
CA LEU A 131 5.91 15.35 1.64
C LEU A 131 6.81 16.59 1.78
N LEU A 132 7.42 16.78 2.96
CA LEU A 132 8.37 17.86 3.19
C LEU A 132 9.55 17.83 2.22
N TRP A 133 10.00 16.65 1.80
CA TRP A 133 11.04 16.52 0.79
C TRP A 133 10.53 16.96 -0.59
N ALA A 134 9.31 16.58 -0.98
CA ALA A 134 8.72 16.96 -2.26
C ALA A 134 8.42 18.47 -2.39
N MET A 135 8.28 19.19 -1.26
CA MET A 135 8.04 20.63 -1.22
C MET A 135 9.33 21.49 -1.31
N ARG A 136 10.52 20.87 -1.37
CA ARG A 136 11.81 21.57 -1.48
C ARG A 136 12.26 21.68 -2.93
#